data_AF-A0A163XTY6-F1
#
_entry.id   AF-A0A163XTY6-F1
#
_cell.length_a   1.000
_cell.length_b   1.000
_cell.length_c   1.000
_cell.angle_alpha   90.00
_cell.angle_beta   90.00
_cell.angle_gamma   90.00
#
_symmetry.space_group_name_H-M   'P 1'
#
loop_
_entity.id
_entity.type
_entity.pdbx_description
1 polymer ?
#
loop_
_entity_poly.entity_id
_entity_poly.type
_entity_poly.pdbx_seq_one_letter_code
_entity_poly.pdbx_strand_id
1 'polypeptide(L)'
;MKPPSEEKRMWLFSDMSLSTATALGTIANWGLLLSLLTGIVSTFFVVQTTDVKERHWDEARDRSTERIVEISAEGEKAKAALGTAQADIVKASVQIAEAHARTKEAELKLEGLREKNLELEKSIAPRMIEQAQASENLKPFAGTQYAIFFTPDAESRRMAAQIRALLSMAGWKKSQNPPSPPSFFLDGIRIDWAASLGDRLSMVAGTLAEQIKVSDVAAKAGRPVPEFEPDTIRISVGLKPIKIHPPDSLPSVNPASIPGLTGLKSWGSMLFDKDE
;
A
#
# COMPACT_ATOMS: atom_id res chain seq x y z
N MET A 1 -73.55 -113.39 -11.25
CA MET A 1 -73.27 -113.75 -9.85
C MET A 1 -72.22 -112.79 -9.31
N LYS A 2 -72.39 -112.33 -8.06
CA LYS A 2 -71.69 -111.23 -7.34
C LYS A 2 -72.29 -109.81 -7.56
N PRO A 3 -73.14 -109.32 -6.64
CA PRO A 3 -73.72 -107.97 -6.68
C PRO A 3 -72.69 -106.88 -6.28
N PRO A 4 -72.81 -105.64 -6.79
CA PRO A 4 -72.00 -104.52 -6.35
C PRO A 4 -72.37 -104.13 -4.91
N SER A 5 -71.35 -104.11 -4.06
CA SER A 5 -71.39 -103.80 -2.65
C SER A 5 -71.93 -102.39 -2.40
N GLU A 6 -73.01 -102.33 -1.61
CA GLU A 6 -73.53 -101.15 -0.95
C GLU A 6 -72.41 -100.27 -0.39
N GLU A 7 -72.20 -99.14 -1.06
CA GLU A 7 -71.37 -98.05 -0.60
C GLU A 7 -72.09 -97.41 0.60
N LYS A 8 -71.80 -97.93 1.80
CA LYS A 8 -72.21 -97.33 3.08
C LYS A 8 -71.72 -95.88 3.07
N ARG A 9 -72.62 -94.95 2.72
CA ARG A 9 -72.47 -93.53 3.00
C ARG A 9 -72.43 -93.38 4.52
N MET A 10 -71.23 -93.55 5.08
CA MET A 10 -70.91 -93.30 6.48
C MET A 10 -70.93 -91.78 6.70
N TRP A 11 -72.11 -91.18 6.57
CA TRP A 11 -72.36 -89.86 7.09
C TRP A 11 -72.28 -90.01 8.61
N LEU A 12 -71.24 -89.44 9.23
CA LEU A 12 -70.90 -89.58 10.66
C LEU A 12 -72.02 -89.17 11.63
N PHE A 13 -73.14 -88.68 11.12
CA PHE A 13 -74.30 -88.21 11.87
C PHE A 13 -75.55 -89.11 11.71
N SER A 14 -75.48 -90.20 10.93
CA SER A 14 -76.64 -91.07 10.62
C SER A 14 -77.17 -91.81 11.85
N ASP A 15 -76.28 -92.21 12.77
CA ASP A 15 -76.60 -92.97 13.98
C ASP A 15 -76.66 -92.09 15.24
N MET A 16 -76.68 -90.76 15.11
CA MET A 16 -76.83 -89.88 16.27
C MET A 16 -78.26 -89.92 16.80
N SER A 17 -78.40 -90.27 18.07
CA SER A 17 -79.68 -90.16 18.76
C SER A 17 -80.19 -88.71 18.69
N LEU A 18 -81.52 -88.53 18.66
CA LEU A 18 -82.17 -87.21 18.64
C LEU A 18 -81.61 -86.27 19.72
N SER A 19 -81.28 -86.82 20.90
CA SER A 19 -80.68 -86.07 22.01
C SER A 19 -79.28 -85.53 21.68
N THR A 20 -78.45 -86.33 21.00
CA THR A 20 -77.09 -85.98 20.59
C THR A 20 -77.12 -84.93 19.47
N ALA A 21 -77.99 -85.10 18.48
CA ALA A 21 -78.16 -84.13 17.40
C ALA A 21 -78.63 -82.76 17.93
N THR A 22 -79.55 -82.75 18.89
CA THR A 22 -80.04 -81.51 19.53
C THR A 22 -78.94 -80.84 20.37
N ALA A 23 -78.13 -81.61 21.11
CA ALA A 23 -76.99 -81.10 21.86
C ALA A 23 -75.90 -80.52 20.94
N LEU A 24 -75.56 -81.22 19.85
CA LEU A 24 -74.57 -80.77 18.88
C LEU A 24 -75.02 -79.50 18.15
N GLY A 25 -76.30 -79.43 17.76
CA GLY A 25 -76.90 -78.24 17.17
C GLY A 25 -76.90 -77.04 18.14
N THR A 26 -77.17 -77.29 19.42
CA THR A 26 -77.10 -76.26 20.46
C THR A 26 -75.67 -75.74 20.64
N ILE A 27 -74.68 -76.63 20.70
CA ILE A 27 -73.26 -76.27 20.79
C ILE A 27 -72.80 -75.50 19.55
N ALA A 28 -73.17 -75.95 18.35
CA ALA A 28 -72.83 -75.27 17.10
C ALA A 28 -73.43 -73.87 17.03
N ASN A 29 -74.69 -73.69 17.44
CA ASN A 29 -75.33 -72.38 17.49
C ASN A 29 -74.67 -71.45 18.51
N TRP A 30 -74.33 -71.95 19.70
CA TRP A 30 -73.54 -71.18 20.69
C TRP A 30 -72.14 -70.83 20.20
N GLY A 31 -71.48 -71.73 19.47
CA GLY A 31 -70.16 -71.48 18.87
C GLY A 31 -70.21 -70.40 17.79
N LEU A 32 -71.22 -70.42 16.92
CA LEU A 32 -71.47 -69.37 15.93
C LEU A 32 -71.82 -68.03 16.59
N LEU A 33 -72.59 -68.05 17.68
CA LEU A 33 -72.92 -66.85 18.44
C LEU A 33 -71.66 -66.25 19.10
N LEU A 34 -70.82 -67.08 19.70
CA LEU A 34 -69.54 -66.66 20.30
C LEU A 34 -68.57 -66.08 19.25
N SER A 35 -68.45 -66.70 18.08
CA SER A 35 -67.57 -66.18 17.02
C SER A 35 -68.07 -64.87 16.44
N LEU A 36 -69.38 -64.70 16.26
CA LEU A 36 -70.00 -63.44 15.86
C LEU A 36 -69.73 -62.34 16.90
N LEU A 37 -69.95 -62.65 18.18
CA LEU A 37 -69.74 -61.70 19.28
C LEU A 37 -68.25 -61.31 19.37
N THR A 38 -67.33 -62.26 19.19
CA THR A 38 -65.88 -62.01 19.12
C THR A 38 -65.54 -61.12 17.91
N GLY A 39 -66.17 -61.34 16.76
CA GLY A 39 -66.01 -60.50 15.57
C GLY A 39 -66.43 -59.05 15.82
N ILE A 40 -67.60 -58.84 16.44
CA ILE A 40 -68.11 -57.51 16.81
C ILE A 40 -67.14 -56.80 17.77
N VAL A 41 -66.67 -57.50 18.81
CA VAL A 41 -65.70 -56.96 19.76
C VAL A 41 -64.39 -56.58 19.07
N SER A 42 -63.88 -57.45 18.18
CA SER A 42 -62.67 -57.17 17.38
C SER A 42 -62.81 -55.93 16.51
N THR A 43 -63.91 -55.80 15.76
CA THR A 43 -64.18 -54.61 14.94
C THR A 43 -64.26 -53.35 15.80
N PHE A 44 -64.89 -53.42 16.97
CA PHE A 44 -64.92 -52.29 17.91
C PHE A 44 -63.52 -51.87 18.35
N PHE A 45 -62.64 -52.81 18.70
CA PHE A 45 -61.25 -52.51 19.04
C PHE A 45 -60.46 -51.92 17.87
N VAL A 46 -60.67 -52.41 16.65
CA VAL A 46 -60.04 -51.85 15.44
C VAL A 46 -60.46 -50.39 15.24
N VAL A 47 -61.74 -50.08 15.36
CA VAL A 47 -62.24 -48.69 15.25
C VAL A 47 -61.62 -47.80 16.34
N GLN A 48 -61.68 -48.22 17.61
CA GLN A 48 -61.11 -47.46 18.73
C GLN A 48 -59.59 -47.22 18.57
N THR A 49 -58.84 -48.24 18.13
CA THR A 49 -57.39 -48.09 17.91
C THR A 49 -57.05 -47.25 16.68
N THR A 50 -57.94 -47.23 15.67
CA THR A 50 -57.79 -46.35 14.50
C THR A 50 -57.98 -44.89 14.89
N ASP A 51 -58.99 -44.56 15.68
CA ASP A 51 -59.23 -43.19 16.14
C ASP A 51 -58.06 -42.63 16.97
N VAL A 52 -57.49 -43.44 17.87
CA VAL A 52 -56.32 -43.06 18.68
C VAL A 52 -55.10 -42.83 17.80
N LYS A 53 -54.90 -43.68 16.80
CA LYS A 53 -53.79 -43.57 15.85
C LYS A 53 -53.92 -42.32 14.99
N GLU A 54 -55.13 -42.00 14.50
CA GLU A 54 -55.39 -40.79 13.73
C GLU A 54 -55.04 -39.54 14.54
N ARG A 55 -55.46 -39.46 15.80
CA ARG A 55 -55.09 -38.34 16.68
C ARG A 55 -53.58 -38.17 16.86
N HIS A 56 -52.84 -39.27 17.10
CA HIS A 56 -51.39 -39.19 17.25
C HIS A 56 -50.68 -38.83 15.94
N TRP A 57 -51.22 -39.26 14.80
CA TRP A 57 -50.68 -38.90 13.50
C TRP A 57 -50.93 -37.44 13.14
N ASP A 58 -52.11 -36.92 13.48
CA ASP A 58 -52.43 -35.51 13.30
C ASP A 58 -51.55 -34.63 14.20
N GLU A 59 -51.40 -34.99 15.49
CA GLU A 59 -50.50 -34.27 16.40
C GLU A 59 -49.03 -34.30 15.95
N ALA A 60 -48.57 -35.44 15.42
CA ALA A 60 -47.22 -35.55 14.88
C ALA A 60 -47.03 -34.70 13.60
N ARG A 61 -48.05 -34.61 12.75
CA ARG A 61 -48.04 -33.75 11.55
C ARG A 61 -48.05 -32.28 11.93
N ASP A 62 -48.83 -31.89 12.93
CA ASP A 62 -48.89 -30.52 13.42
C ASP A 62 -47.53 -30.09 13.96
N ARG A 63 -46.92 -30.89 14.85
CA ARG A 63 -45.56 -30.64 15.37
C ARG A 63 -44.51 -30.62 14.28
N SER A 64 -44.62 -31.47 13.26
CA SER A 64 -43.69 -31.46 12.13
C SER A 64 -43.85 -30.18 11.31
N THR A 65 -45.08 -29.75 11.06
CA THR A 65 -45.37 -28.51 10.33
C THR A 65 -44.83 -27.30 11.08
N GLU A 66 -45.05 -27.23 12.40
CA GLU A 66 -44.51 -26.19 13.26
C GLU A 66 -42.98 -26.12 13.19
N ARG A 67 -42.29 -27.25 13.29
CA ARG A 67 -40.82 -27.31 13.17
C ARG A 67 -40.32 -26.89 11.79
N ILE A 68 -41.02 -27.26 10.72
CA ILE A 68 -40.64 -26.85 9.36
C ILE A 68 -40.78 -25.33 9.22
N VAL A 69 -41.85 -24.74 9.76
CA VAL A 69 -42.05 -23.28 9.77
C VAL A 69 -40.95 -22.60 10.59
N GLU A 70 -40.63 -23.10 11.77
CA GLU A 70 -39.55 -22.57 12.63
C GLU A 70 -38.18 -22.64 11.94
N ILE A 71 -37.79 -23.82 11.45
CA ILE A 71 -36.51 -24.02 10.74
C ILE A 71 -36.44 -23.14 9.48
N SER A 72 -37.55 -22.97 8.76
CA SER A 72 -37.58 -22.09 7.59
C SER A 72 -37.39 -20.62 7.98
N ALA A 73 -37.99 -20.17 9.08
CA ALA A 73 -37.84 -18.81 9.59
C ALA A 73 -36.43 -18.54 10.11
N GLU A 74 -35.81 -19.50 10.80
CA GLU A 74 -34.40 -19.44 11.21
C GLU A 74 -33.47 -19.43 10.00
N GLY A 75 -33.77 -20.22 8.97
CA GLY A 75 -33.03 -20.25 7.71
C GLY A 75 -33.04 -18.89 6.99
N GLU A 76 -34.18 -18.21 6.93
CA GLU A 76 -34.29 -16.87 6.34
C GLU A 76 -33.56 -15.81 7.18
N LYS A 77 -33.61 -15.89 8.51
CA LYS A 77 -32.81 -15.02 9.40
C LYS A 77 -31.31 -15.24 9.20
N ALA A 78 -30.86 -16.48 9.08
CA ALA A 78 -29.46 -16.82 8.83
C ALA A 78 -28.99 -16.30 7.47
N LYS A 79 -29.81 -16.45 6.41
CA LYS A 79 -29.53 -15.87 5.09
C LYS A 79 -29.43 -14.35 5.13
N ALA A 80 -30.33 -13.68 5.85
CA ALA A 80 -30.28 -12.23 6.01
C ALA A 80 -28.99 -11.78 6.73
N ALA A 81 -28.62 -12.47 7.81
CA ALA A 81 -27.38 -12.19 8.55
C ALA A 81 -26.11 -12.44 7.70
N LEU A 82 -26.10 -13.50 6.89
CA LEU A 82 -25.02 -13.73 5.93
C LEU A 82 -24.95 -12.64 4.86
N GLY A 83 -26.10 -12.16 4.39
CA GLY A 83 -26.18 -11.04 3.45
C GLY A 83 -25.57 -9.76 4.03
N THR A 84 -25.87 -9.42 5.29
CA THR A 84 -25.29 -8.26 5.96
C THR A 84 -23.79 -8.43 6.20
N ALA A 85 -23.34 -9.61 6.64
CA ALA A 85 -21.93 -9.89 6.84
C ALA A 85 -21.14 -9.79 5.54
N GLN A 86 -21.68 -10.29 4.43
CA GLN A 86 -21.07 -10.18 3.11
C GLN A 86 -20.96 -8.71 2.65
N ALA A 87 -22.00 -7.91 2.88
CA ALA A 87 -21.97 -6.48 2.57
C ALA A 87 -20.89 -5.73 3.38
N ASP A 88 -20.72 -6.08 4.65
CA ASP A 88 -19.69 -5.48 5.51
C ASP A 88 -18.27 -5.92 5.11
N ILE A 89 -18.08 -7.18 4.69
CA ILE A 89 -16.80 -7.65 4.12
C ILE A 89 -16.43 -6.85 2.87
N VAL A 90 -17.40 -6.58 1.98
CA VAL A 90 -17.17 -5.77 0.77
C VAL A 90 -16.82 -4.33 1.12
N LYS A 91 -17.50 -3.73 2.12
CA LYS A 91 -17.14 -2.37 2.60
C LYS A 91 -15.73 -2.34 3.18
N ALA A 92 -15.37 -3.32 4.00
CA ALA A 92 -14.04 -3.41 4.60
C ALA A 92 -12.96 -3.61 3.53
N SER A 93 -13.21 -4.42 2.50
CA SER A 93 -12.24 -4.63 1.42
C SER A 93 -12.03 -3.36 0.58
N VAL A 94 -13.07 -2.57 0.32
CA VAL A 94 -12.96 -1.25 -0.32
C VAL A 94 -12.10 -0.30 0.53
N GLN A 95 -12.35 -0.23 1.84
CA GLN A 95 -11.55 0.61 2.75
C GLN A 95 -10.07 0.19 2.80
N ILE A 96 -9.80 -1.11 2.82
CA ILE A 96 -8.44 -1.66 2.76
C ILE A 96 -7.76 -1.26 1.44
N ALA A 97 -8.45 -1.40 0.30
CA ALA A 97 -7.93 -1.00 -1.01
C ALA A 97 -7.61 0.51 -1.08
N GLU A 98 -8.51 1.36 -0.57
CA GLU A 98 -8.28 2.80 -0.48
C GLU A 98 -7.10 3.16 0.43
N ALA A 99 -6.97 2.50 1.58
CA ALA A 99 -5.84 2.71 2.48
C ALA A 99 -4.52 2.33 1.81
N HIS A 100 -4.46 1.20 1.09
CA HIS A 100 -3.28 0.80 0.32
C HIS A 100 -2.94 1.81 -0.79
N ALA A 101 -3.94 2.34 -1.50
CA ALA A 101 -3.71 3.36 -2.51
C ALA A 101 -3.07 4.62 -1.90
N ARG A 102 -3.59 5.10 -0.77
CA ARG A 102 -3.02 6.28 -0.06
C ARG A 102 -1.60 6.02 0.46
N THR A 103 -1.33 4.84 1.01
CA THR A 103 0.01 4.47 1.46
C THR A 103 1.01 4.49 0.30
N LYS A 104 0.63 3.91 -0.84
CA LYS A 104 1.47 3.89 -2.05
C LYS A 104 1.76 5.30 -2.58
N GLU A 105 0.76 6.18 -2.60
CA GLU A 105 0.96 7.58 -3.00
C GLU A 105 1.88 8.33 -2.02
N ALA A 106 1.77 8.06 -0.73
CA ALA A 106 2.63 8.67 0.29
C ALA A 106 4.09 8.18 0.16
N GLU A 107 4.30 6.90 -0.13
CA GLU A 107 5.62 6.31 -0.39
C GLU A 107 6.29 6.97 -1.60
N LEU A 108 5.59 7.10 -2.72
CA LEU A 108 6.12 7.77 -3.92
C LEU A 108 6.50 9.23 -3.66
N LYS A 109 5.69 9.97 -2.88
CA LYS A 109 6.02 11.35 -2.48
C LYS A 109 7.25 11.40 -1.59
N LEU A 110 7.39 10.44 -0.69
CA LEU A 110 8.51 10.36 0.25
C LEU A 110 9.82 10.01 -0.48
N GLU A 111 9.78 9.10 -1.46
CA GLU A 111 10.92 8.82 -2.34
C GLU A 111 11.35 10.06 -3.13
N GLY A 112 10.40 10.77 -3.75
CA GLY A 112 10.71 12.01 -4.47
C GLY A 112 11.28 13.12 -3.57
N LEU A 113 10.86 13.20 -2.30
CA LEU A 113 11.45 14.12 -1.33
C LEU A 113 12.86 13.69 -0.90
N ARG A 114 13.12 12.38 -0.75
CA ARG A 114 14.46 11.87 -0.45
C ARG A 114 15.45 12.18 -1.56
N GLU A 115 15.05 12.02 -2.82
CA GLU A 115 15.88 12.36 -3.97
C GLU A 115 16.24 13.84 -3.99
N LYS A 116 15.24 14.72 -3.80
CA LYS A 116 15.46 16.18 -3.71
C LYS A 116 16.36 16.55 -2.54
N ASN A 117 16.17 15.94 -1.38
CA ASN A 117 17.04 16.19 -0.23
C ASN A 117 18.48 15.74 -0.49
N LEU A 118 18.69 14.56 -1.12
CA LEU A 118 20.02 14.09 -1.48
C LEU A 118 20.71 15.03 -2.47
N GLU A 119 19.97 15.56 -3.45
CA GLU A 119 20.47 16.55 -4.39
C GLU A 119 20.85 17.87 -3.68
N LEU A 120 20.01 18.34 -2.76
CA LEU A 120 20.30 19.51 -1.92
C LEU A 120 21.54 19.28 -1.06
N GLU A 121 21.67 18.13 -0.40
CA GLU A 121 22.85 17.78 0.39
C GLU A 121 24.12 17.78 -0.46
N LYS A 122 24.09 17.21 -1.67
CA LYS A 122 25.21 17.28 -2.62
C LYS A 122 25.53 18.72 -3.03
N SER A 123 24.51 19.56 -3.21
CA SER A 123 24.69 20.97 -3.57
C SER A 123 25.28 21.81 -2.42
N ILE A 124 24.98 21.46 -1.17
CA ILE A 124 25.46 22.15 0.04
C ILE A 124 26.80 21.58 0.53
N ALA A 125 27.13 20.34 0.17
CA ALA A 125 28.35 19.69 0.58
C ALA A 125 29.59 20.56 0.27
N PRO A 126 30.53 20.71 1.22
CA PRO A 126 31.75 21.48 1.01
C PRO A 126 32.51 20.98 -0.23
N ARG A 127 33.06 21.90 -1.02
CA ARG A 127 33.90 21.52 -2.15
C ARG A 127 35.19 20.89 -1.62
N MET A 128 35.62 19.80 -2.26
CA MET A 128 36.84 19.08 -1.93
C MET A 128 37.69 18.95 -3.19
N ILE A 129 39.00 19.18 -3.10
CA ILE A 129 39.94 18.95 -4.20
C ILE A 129 40.80 17.73 -3.88
N GLU A 130 41.00 16.86 -4.87
CA GLU A 130 41.97 15.76 -4.79
C GLU A 130 43.42 16.29 -4.84
N GLN A 131 43.97 16.60 -3.67
CA GLN A 131 45.23 17.35 -3.54
C GLN A 131 46.45 16.61 -4.08
N ALA A 132 46.54 15.29 -3.84
CA ALA A 132 47.72 14.51 -4.21
C ALA A 132 47.91 14.48 -5.74
N GLN A 133 46.91 13.99 -6.47
CA GLN A 133 46.97 13.87 -7.92
C GLN A 133 47.09 15.24 -8.61
N ALA A 134 46.31 16.24 -8.16
CA ALA A 134 46.38 17.57 -8.71
C ALA A 134 47.76 18.22 -8.48
N SER A 135 48.39 17.97 -7.33
CA SER A 135 49.73 18.52 -7.04
C SER A 135 50.81 17.97 -7.96
N GLU A 136 50.78 16.66 -8.26
CA GLU A 136 51.71 16.01 -9.20
C GLU A 136 51.65 16.66 -10.58
N ASN A 137 50.43 16.92 -11.07
CA ASN A 137 50.19 17.57 -12.36
C ASN A 137 50.66 19.04 -12.40
N LEU A 138 50.83 19.68 -11.23
CA LEU A 138 51.26 21.06 -11.11
C LEU A 138 52.76 21.22 -10.81
N LYS A 139 53.48 20.14 -10.50
CA LYS A 139 54.94 20.15 -10.27
C LYS A 139 55.77 20.73 -11.43
N PRO A 140 55.43 20.55 -12.71
CA PRO A 140 56.15 21.19 -13.81
C PRO A 140 56.18 22.73 -13.73
N PHE A 141 55.28 23.34 -12.95
CA PHE A 141 55.20 24.78 -12.73
C PHE A 141 55.75 25.21 -11.36
N ALA A 142 56.59 24.38 -10.72
CA ALA A 142 57.22 24.72 -9.45
C ALA A 142 57.95 26.07 -9.50
N GLY A 143 57.90 26.80 -8.39
CA GLY A 143 58.48 28.14 -8.27
C GLY A 143 57.54 29.29 -8.64
N THR A 144 56.45 29.05 -9.38
CA THR A 144 55.44 30.09 -9.68
C THR A 144 54.88 30.69 -8.40
N GLN A 145 54.71 32.01 -8.40
CA GLN A 145 54.22 32.75 -7.25
C GLN A 145 52.69 32.82 -7.26
N TYR A 146 52.06 32.72 -6.09
CA TYR A 146 50.61 32.81 -5.97
C TYR A 146 50.16 33.74 -4.84
N ALA A 147 48.99 34.34 -5.04
CA ALA A 147 48.22 35.05 -4.02
C ALA A 147 46.76 34.59 -4.05
N ILE A 148 46.22 34.19 -2.89
CA ILE A 148 44.83 33.70 -2.77
C ILE A 148 43.99 34.73 -2.02
N PHE A 149 42.90 35.15 -2.65
CA PHE A 149 41.84 35.98 -2.07
C PHE A 149 40.55 35.16 -2.00
N PHE A 150 39.74 35.36 -0.96
CA PHE A 150 38.49 34.64 -0.79
C PHE A 150 37.41 35.53 -0.19
N THR A 151 36.14 35.25 -0.49
CA THR A 151 35.00 35.89 0.21
C THR A 151 34.98 35.49 1.68
N PRO A 152 34.45 36.31 2.61
CA PRO A 152 34.45 36.03 4.05
C PRO A 152 33.49 34.89 4.47
N ASP A 153 33.25 33.91 3.61
CA ASP A 153 32.48 32.70 3.86
C ASP A 153 33.36 31.56 4.42
N ALA A 154 32.75 30.65 5.19
CA ALA A 154 33.45 29.53 5.82
C ALA A 154 33.89 28.45 4.80
N GLU A 155 33.11 28.22 3.75
CA GLU A 155 33.42 27.26 2.70
C GLU A 155 34.50 27.83 1.78
N SER A 156 34.38 29.09 1.32
CA SER A 156 35.43 29.74 0.51
C SER A 156 36.79 29.77 1.22
N ARG A 157 36.81 30.01 2.53
CA ARG A 157 38.03 29.97 3.36
C ARG A 157 38.65 28.58 3.42
N ARG A 158 37.84 27.53 3.59
CA ARG A 158 38.31 26.14 3.60
C ARG A 158 38.88 25.75 2.23
N MET A 159 38.19 26.11 1.16
CA MET A 159 38.66 25.91 -0.21
C MET A 159 40.00 26.64 -0.47
N ALA A 160 40.12 27.90 -0.05
CA ALA A 160 41.37 28.65 -0.15
C ALA A 160 42.53 27.98 0.61
N ALA A 161 42.26 27.36 1.77
CA ALA A 161 43.26 26.57 2.49
C ALA A 161 43.65 25.28 1.75
N GLN A 162 42.70 24.59 1.15
CA GLN A 162 42.97 23.40 0.33
C GLN A 162 43.85 23.72 -0.89
N ILE A 163 43.54 24.82 -1.59
CA ILE A 163 44.34 25.28 -2.74
C ILE A 163 45.74 25.69 -2.28
N ARG A 164 45.86 26.38 -1.15
CA ARG A 164 47.18 26.72 -0.59
C ARG A 164 48.04 25.48 -0.34
N ALA A 165 47.46 24.44 0.27
CA ALA A 165 48.15 23.17 0.52
C ALA A 165 48.55 22.48 -0.79
N LEU A 166 47.62 22.38 -1.75
CA LEU A 166 47.85 21.87 -3.10
C LEU A 166 49.05 22.56 -3.78
N LEU A 167 49.05 23.89 -3.81
CA LEU A 167 50.12 24.67 -4.44
C LEU A 167 51.45 24.53 -3.70
N SER A 168 51.42 24.43 -2.37
CA SER A 168 52.62 24.16 -1.57
C SER A 168 53.23 22.79 -1.90
N MET A 169 52.40 21.75 -2.09
CA MET A 169 52.86 20.41 -2.50
C MET A 169 53.45 20.41 -3.91
N ALA A 170 52.95 21.25 -4.81
CA ALA A 170 53.47 21.45 -6.16
C ALA A 170 54.76 22.31 -6.20
N GLY A 171 55.27 22.79 -5.07
CA GLY A 171 56.48 23.61 -5.00
C GLY A 171 56.29 25.07 -5.41
N TRP A 172 55.06 25.58 -5.41
CA TRP A 172 54.77 26.99 -5.69
C TRP A 172 55.04 27.86 -4.47
N LYS A 173 55.32 29.14 -4.69
CA LYS A 173 55.71 30.08 -3.63
C LYS A 173 54.60 31.10 -3.36
N LYS A 174 54.35 31.41 -2.08
CA LYS A 174 53.46 32.52 -1.74
C LYS A 174 54.13 33.84 -2.17
N SER A 175 53.42 34.68 -2.92
CA SER A 175 53.91 36.01 -3.31
C SER A 175 54.15 36.88 -2.07
N GLN A 176 55.29 37.57 -2.05
CA GLN A 176 55.64 38.51 -0.98
C GLN A 176 54.96 39.86 -1.16
N ASN A 177 54.71 40.26 -2.41
CA ASN A 177 54.01 41.47 -2.79
C ASN A 177 52.72 41.07 -3.53
N PRO A 178 51.71 40.55 -2.80
CA PRO A 178 50.49 40.09 -3.43
C PRO A 178 49.81 41.26 -4.16
N PRO A 179 49.22 41.03 -5.35
CA PRO A 179 48.48 42.06 -6.05
C PRO A 179 47.27 42.54 -5.22
N SER A 180 46.67 43.65 -5.63
CA SER A 180 45.43 44.11 -5.01
C SER A 180 44.33 43.03 -5.08
N PRO A 181 43.50 42.91 -4.02
CA PRO A 181 42.35 42.01 -4.04
C PRO A 181 41.42 42.39 -5.19
N PRO A 182 40.68 41.44 -5.79
CA PRO A 182 39.71 41.77 -6.82
C PRO A 182 38.61 42.67 -6.24
N SER A 183 38.09 43.62 -7.04
CA SER A 183 37.03 44.54 -6.61
C SER A 183 35.71 43.82 -6.28
N PHE A 184 35.49 42.65 -6.85
CA PHE A 184 34.37 41.77 -6.55
C PHE A 184 34.80 40.31 -6.76
N PHE A 185 34.16 39.41 -6.01
CA PHE A 185 34.32 37.98 -6.21
C PHE A 185 33.23 37.48 -7.15
N LEU A 186 33.61 36.65 -8.11
CA LEU A 186 32.67 35.88 -8.92
C LEU A 186 32.48 34.51 -8.26
N ASP A 187 31.33 33.90 -8.48
CA ASP A 187 31.09 32.51 -8.07
C ASP A 187 32.14 31.57 -8.69
N GLY A 188 32.48 30.53 -7.93
CA GLY A 188 33.54 29.59 -8.26
C GLY A 188 34.93 30.14 -7.96
N ILE A 189 35.90 29.70 -8.76
CA ILE A 189 37.32 30.04 -8.62
C ILE A 189 37.79 30.71 -9.90
N ARG A 190 38.44 31.85 -9.77
CA ARG A 190 39.02 32.58 -10.90
C ARG A 190 40.51 32.73 -10.73
N ILE A 191 41.26 32.45 -11.80
CA ILE A 191 42.72 32.46 -11.80
C ILE A 191 43.19 33.52 -12.81
N ASP A 192 43.50 34.73 -12.34
CA ASP A 192 44.09 35.80 -13.14
C ASP A 192 45.63 35.72 -13.07
N TRP A 193 46.36 36.21 -14.07
CA TRP A 193 47.82 36.11 -14.13
C TRP A 193 48.50 37.42 -14.54
N ALA A 194 49.81 37.53 -14.32
CA ALA A 194 50.58 38.71 -14.73
C ALA A 194 50.70 38.81 -16.26
N ALA A 195 50.43 39.99 -16.81
CA ALA A 195 50.51 40.22 -18.27
C ALA A 195 51.94 40.05 -18.83
N SER A 196 52.96 40.29 -18.01
CA SER A 196 54.38 40.34 -18.40
C SER A 196 54.95 39.03 -18.94
N LEU A 197 54.35 37.88 -18.58
CA LEU A 197 54.79 36.54 -19.02
C LEU A 197 53.71 35.81 -19.85
N GLY A 198 52.70 36.55 -20.32
CA GLY A 198 51.67 36.17 -21.29
C GLY A 198 51.33 34.69 -21.37
N ASP A 199 51.94 34.01 -22.35
CA ASP A 199 51.56 32.66 -22.77
C ASP A 199 51.89 31.59 -21.72
N ARG A 200 53.04 31.69 -21.03
CA ARG A 200 53.44 30.71 -20.01
C ARG A 200 52.44 30.71 -18.85
N LEU A 201 52.13 31.90 -18.32
CA LEU A 201 51.23 32.00 -17.18
C LEU A 201 49.76 31.75 -17.55
N SER A 202 49.36 32.04 -18.79
CA SER A 202 48.05 31.63 -19.31
C SER A 202 47.92 30.10 -19.30
N MET A 203 48.96 29.37 -19.75
CA MET A 203 48.99 27.91 -19.70
C MET A 203 48.96 27.37 -18.26
N VAL A 204 49.73 27.99 -17.36
CA VAL A 204 49.74 27.62 -15.94
C VAL A 204 48.35 27.83 -15.30
N ALA A 205 47.73 28.99 -15.54
CA ALA A 205 46.40 29.33 -15.04
C ALA A 205 45.33 28.40 -15.60
N GLY A 206 45.41 28.07 -16.89
CA GLY A 206 44.53 27.09 -17.55
C GLY A 206 44.69 25.70 -16.95
N THR A 207 45.93 25.24 -16.77
CA THR A 207 46.19 23.91 -16.19
C THR A 207 45.69 23.83 -14.76
N LEU A 208 45.93 24.85 -13.93
CA LEU A 208 45.39 24.91 -12.57
C LEU A 208 43.85 24.92 -12.56
N ALA A 209 43.21 25.67 -13.47
CA ALA A 209 41.76 25.68 -13.59
C ALA A 209 41.22 24.28 -13.93
N GLU A 210 41.84 23.58 -14.87
CA GLU A 210 41.43 22.22 -15.26
C GLU A 210 41.63 21.22 -14.12
N GLN A 211 42.76 21.26 -13.41
CA GLN A 211 42.98 20.37 -12.26
C GLN A 211 41.94 20.58 -11.15
N ILE A 212 41.51 21.82 -10.92
CA ILE A 212 40.45 22.12 -9.95
C ILE A 212 39.08 21.62 -10.45
N LYS A 213 38.78 21.75 -11.75
CA LYS A 213 37.50 21.28 -12.34
C LYS A 213 37.31 19.78 -12.24
N VAL A 214 38.39 18.98 -12.23
CA VAL A 214 38.32 17.52 -12.06
C VAL A 214 37.59 17.14 -10.76
N SER A 215 37.64 17.99 -9.74
CA SER A 215 36.95 17.77 -8.46
C SER A 215 35.54 18.38 -8.39
N ASP A 216 34.89 18.61 -9.55
CA ASP A 216 33.57 19.27 -9.69
C ASP A 216 33.51 20.68 -9.07
N VAL A 217 34.67 21.36 -9.03
CA VAL A 217 34.78 22.74 -8.57
C VAL A 217 34.79 23.66 -9.78
N ALA A 218 33.79 24.54 -9.87
CA ALA A 218 33.75 25.56 -10.92
C ALA A 218 34.98 26.47 -10.85
N ALA A 219 35.89 26.32 -11.80
CA ALA A 219 37.10 27.12 -11.92
C ALA A 219 37.28 27.63 -13.35
N LYS A 220 37.85 28.81 -13.52
CA LYS A 220 38.17 29.38 -14.82
C LYS A 220 39.47 30.17 -14.81
N ALA A 221 40.24 30.02 -15.88
CA ALA A 221 41.29 30.98 -16.21
C ALA A 221 40.63 32.34 -16.47
N GLY A 222 41.17 33.37 -15.83
CA GLY A 222 40.70 34.75 -15.88
C GLY A 222 41.35 35.50 -17.03
N ARG A 223 41.91 36.67 -16.72
CA ARG A 223 42.57 37.56 -17.71
C ARG A 223 43.97 37.94 -17.23
N PRO A 224 44.86 38.35 -18.15
CA PRO A 224 46.11 38.99 -17.77
C PRO A 224 45.83 40.31 -17.02
N VAL A 225 46.60 40.58 -15.98
CA VAL A 225 46.54 41.81 -15.18
C VAL A 225 47.91 42.49 -15.22
N PRO A 226 48.00 43.73 -15.73
CA PRO A 226 49.29 44.43 -15.89
C PRO A 226 50.02 44.74 -14.58
N GLU A 227 49.28 44.93 -13.49
CA GLU A 227 49.81 45.37 -12.19
C GLU A 227 50.52 44.26 -11.39
N PHE A 228 50.45 43.01 -11.84
CA PHE A 228 51.00 41.89 -11.08
C PHE A 228 52.51 41.78 -11.27
N GLU A 229 53.22 41.40 -10.21
CA GLU A 229 54.63 41.02 -10.34
C GLU A 229 54.81 39.90 -11.37
N PRO A 230 55.97 39.86 -12.06
CA PRO A 230 56.30 38.75 -12.94
C PRO A 230 56.18 37.41 -12.22
N ASP A 231 55.69 36.40 -12.93
CA ASP A 231 55.50 35.03 -12.43
C ASP A 231 54.50 34.90 -11.27
N THR A 232 53.62 35.89 -11.08
CA THR A 232 52.56 35.86 -10.06
C THR A 232 51.18 35.57 -10.66
N ILE A 233 50.46 34.66 -10.01
CA ILE A 233 49.07 34.32 -10.30
C ILE A 233 48.18 34.73 -9.12
N ARG A 234 47.05 35.36 -9.40
CA ARG A 234 46.01 35.69 -8.42
C ARG A 234 44.86 34.70 -8.51
N ILE A 235 44.58 34.04 -7.40
CA ILE A 235 43.48 33.09 -7.26
C ILE A 235 42.40 33.73 -6.40
N SER A 236 41.21 33.92 -6.97
CA SER A 236 40.06 34.49 -6.29
C SER A 236 39.02 33.39 -6.06
N VAL A 237 38.70 33.10 -4.80
CA VAL A 237 37.76 32.05 -4.39
C VAL A 237 36.45 32.70 -3.94
N GLY A 238 35.44 32.63 -4.81
CA GLY A 238 34.09 33.07 -4.51
C GLY A 238 33.22 32.00 -3.88
N LEU A 239 31.93 32.29 -3.82
CA LEU A 239 30.90 31.37 -3.34
C LEU A 239 30.79 30.16 -4.27
N LYS A 240 30.29 29.05 -3.74
CA LYS A 240 29.96 27.87 -4.56
C LYS A 240 28.79 28.26 -5.49
N PRO A 241 28.90 28.08 -6.81
CA PRO A 241 27.77 28.34 -7.69
C PRO A 241 26.61 27.42 -7.32
N ILE A 242 25.46 28.02 -6.99
CA ILE A 242 24.23 27.27 -6.74
C ILE A 242 23.54 27.11 -8.09
N LYS A 243 23.32 25.86 -8.52
CA LYS A 243 22.43 25.59 -9.65
C LYS A 243 21.02 25.90 -9.17
N ILE A 244 20.56 27.11 -9.45
CA ILE A 244 19.16 27.48 -9.23
C ILE A 244 18.38 26.78 -10.34
N HIS A 245 17.82 25.62 -10.03
CA HIS A 245 16.73 25.12 -10.84
C HIS A 245 15.58 26.12 -10.66
N PRO A 246 15.11 26.78 -11.73
CA PRO A 246 13.87 27.53 -11.62
C PRO A 246 12.84 26.56 -11.03
N PRO A 247 12.02 26.99 -10.05
CA PRO A 247 11.02 26.10 -9.48
C PRO A 247 10.21 25.55 -10.66
N ASP A 248 10.31 24.24 -10.91
CA ASP A 248 9.43 23.55 -11.83
C ASP A 248 8.05 24.05 -11.48
N SER A 249 7.41 24.75 -12.45
CA SER A 249 6.19 25.54 -12.29
C SER A 249 5.44 25.08 -11.05
N LEU A 250 5.50 25.88 -9.96
CA LEU A 250 4.89 25.55 -8.67
C LEU A 250 3.60 24.80 -8.97
N PRO A 251 3.45 23.54 -8.51
CA PRO A 251 2.33 22.70 -8.92
C PRO A 251 1.10 23.56 -8.79
N SER A 252 0.40 23.83 -9.90
CA SER A 252 -0.70 24.78 -9.89
C SER A 252 -1.69 24.23 -8.88
N VAL A 253 -1.67 24.79 -7.67
CA VAL A 253 -2.49 24.30 -6.59
C VAL A 253 -3.89 24.66 -7.03
N ASN A 254 -4.64 23.67 -7.53
CA ASN A 254 -6.01 23.89 -7.88
C ASN A 254 -6.72 24.27 -6.57
N PRO A 255 -7.22 25.51 -6.42
CA PRO A 255 -7.83 25.92 -5.17
C PRO A 255 -9.05 25.05 -4.80
N ALA A 256 -9.63 24.34 -5.78
CA ALA A 256 -10.71 23.38 -5.56
C ALA A 256 -10.27 22.07 -4.88
N SER A 257 -8.98 21.72 -4.86
CA SER A 257 -8.48 20.50 -4.22
C SER A 257 -8.05 20.70 -2.76
N ILE A 258 -8.19 21.90 -2.20
CA ILE A 258 -7.94 22.17 -0.78
C ILE A 258 -9.23 21.87 0.01
N PRO A 259 -9.30 20.78 0.80
CA PRO A 259 -10.49 20.45 1.59
C PRO A 259 -10.70 21.55 2.64
N GLY A 260 -11.87 22.21 2.60
CA GLY A 260 -12.25 23.27 3.55
C GLY A 260 -12.41 24.67 2.95
N LEU A 261 -11.90 24.94 1.73
CA LEU A 261 -12.08 26.24 1.06
C LEU A 261 -13.41 26.37 0.30
N THR A 262 -14.13 25.27 0.09
CA THR A 262 -15.48 25.26 -0.52
C THR A 262 -16.55 25.85 0.40
N GLY A 263 -16.32 25.95 1.71
CA GLY A 263 -17.26 26.55 2.68
C GLY A 263 -17.25 28.09 2.71
N LEU A 264 -16.22 28.74 2.17
CA LEU A 264 -16.09 30.20 2.24
C LEU A 264 -16.92 30.95 1.18
N LYS A 265 -17.43 30.25 0.15
CA LYS A 265 -18.34 30.86 -0.84
C LYS A 265 -19.75 31.11 -0.29
N SER A 266 -20.17 30.48 0.81
CA SER A 266 -21.52 30.72 1.37
C SER A 266 -21.61 31.90 2.35
N TRP A 267 -20.49 32.50 2.75
CA TRP A 267 -20.50 33.66 3.64
C TRP A 267 -20.73 34.98 2.88
N GLY A 268 -20.38 35.04 1.59
CA GLY A 268 -20.59 36.24 0.76
C GLY A 268 -22.06 36.50 0.41
N SER A 269 -22.92 35.48 0.42
CA SER A 269 -24.36 35.62 0.16
C SER A 269 -25.18 35.91 1.41
N MET A 270 -24.60 35.85 2.60
CA MET A 270 -25.31 36.07 3.87
C MET A 270 -25.16 37.50 4.42
N LEU A 271 -24.27 38.30 3.81
CA LEU A 271 -23.95 39.68 4.26
C LEU A 271 -24.55 40.79 3.39
N PHE A 272 -25.26 40.46 2.31
CA PHE A 272 -25.85 41.44 1.38
C PHE A 272 -27.36 41.28 1.14
N ASP A 273 -28.06 40.50 1.96
CA ASP A 273 -29.53 40.50 1.97
C ASP A 273 -30.01 41.42 3.12
N LYS A 274 -29.91 42.72 2.86
CA LYS A 274 -30.53 43.76 3.67
C LYS A 274 -31.19 44.76 2.71
N ASP A 275 -32.49 44.59 2.57
CA ASP A 275 -33.53 45.57 2.29
C ASP A 275 -33.25 46.66 1.23
N GLU A 276 -33.91 46.52 0.09
CA GLU A 276 -34.74 47.59 -0.52
C GLU A 276 -35.82 46.99 -1.45
#